data_AF-A0A7V2TP35-F1
#
_entry.id   AF-A0A7V2TP35-F1
#
_cell.length_a   1.000
_cell.length_b   1.000
_cell.length_c   1.000
_cell.angle_alpha   90.00
_cell.angle_beta   90.00
_cell.angle_gamma   90.00
#
_symmetry.space_group_name_H-M   'P 1'
#
loop_
_entity.id
_entity.type
_entity.pdbx_description
1 polymer ?
#
loop_
_entity_poly.entity_id
_entity_poly.type
_entity_poly.pdbx_seq_one_letter_code
_entity_poly.pdbx_strand_id
1 'polypeptide(L)'
;MPIKEMSKSGKVFRRTEKSSKRKSGMAGGISASGLITGIDSNSIISQLMQLERQPITRLRNRITELNTQRTALTNVTNTLRTLRSRAQDFRLLDPFSKYTSSSGDEDVLTTSVSGSSPLVGTYSVQVIQLATATDAVGGGRVSQDIDPNATLENSGISTGITAGTFSINGVEFTVDPTTDSLNDVLNAINASAAGVTATYDASQDRLVIANTAPGNTAVITLGRASDTSNLLAALGVRGATQYTNTNGSTEVRSSTVLGAVSTLDPLDQTNLRNGPLTAGTFSINGVSISVDPTSDALSDVLSRINSSDAGVIASYDPTSDVIRLQSKLLGSRNISIGAAGDTSNFLSVFALDTAT
;
A
#
# COMPACT_ATOMS: atom_id res chain seq x y z
N MET A 1 -11.76 13.06 -7.02
CA MET A 1 -12.92 13.71 -6.36
C MET A 1 -13.47 14.76 -7.31
N PRO A 2 -14.69 14.61 -7.87
CA PRO A 2 -15.30 15.67 -8.66
C PRO A 2 -16.26 16.52 -7.83
N ILE A 3 -16.50 17.68 -8.40
CA ILE A 3 -17.26 18.82 -7.93
C ILE A 3 -18.77 18.49 -7.90
N LYS A 4 -19.43 19.12 -6.93
CA LYS A 4 -20.85 19.03 -6.59
C LYS A 4 -21.68 19.85 -7.58
N GLU A 5 -22.59 19.19 -8.31
CA GLU A 5 -23.68 19.87 -9.02
C GLU A 5 -24.90 20.06 -8.13
N MET A 6 -25.57 21.20 -8.34
CA MET A 6 -26.85 21.60 -7.78
C MET A 6 -28.00 20.98 -8.57
N SER A 7 -29.10 20.62 -7.90
CA SER A 7 -30.43 20.69 -8.53
C SER A 7 -31.52 21.08 -7.52
N LYS A 8 -32.53 21.75 -8.08
CA LYS A 8 -33.52 22.67 -7.50
C LYS A 8 -34.66 21.94 -6.77
N SER A 9 -35.35 22.66 -5.88
CA SER A 9 -36.82 22.75 -5.93
C SER A 9 -37.31 23.93 -5.10
N GLY A 10 -38.02 24.85 -5.75
CA GLY A 10 -38.67 26.00 -5.11
C GLY A 10 -40.11 25.70 -4.71
N LYS A 11 -40.66 26.55 -3.84
CA LYS A 11 -42.10 26.82 -3.85
C LYS A 11 -42.34 28.29 -3.53
N VAL A 12 -42.96 28.92 -4.51
CA VAL A 12 -43.44 30.30 -4.60
C VAL A 12 -44.72 30.43 -3.77
N PHE A 13 -44.90 31.53 -3.03
CA PHE A 13 -46.22 32.16 -2.90
C PHE A 13 -46.07 33.68 -2.68
N ARG A 14 -46.54 34.45 -3.67
CA ARG A 14 -46.80 35.89 -3.61
C ARG A 14 -48.16 36.13 -2.94
N ARG A 15 -48.33 37.22 -2.18
CA ARG A 15 -49.25 38.33 -2.54
C ARG A 15 -49.29 39.49 -1.52
N THR A 16 -48.99 40.69 -2.05
CA THR A 16 -49.70 41.99 -1.93
C THR A 16 -50.10 42.60 -0.58
N GLU A 17 -49.49 43.76 -0.32
CA GLU A 17 -50.08 45.07 0.05
C GLU A 17 -51.45 45.12 0.76
N LYS A 18 -51.54 45.86 1.89
CA LYS A 18 -52.15 47.22 1.90
C LYS A 18 -52.13 47.90 3.28
N SER A 19 -51.91 49.19 3.20
CA SER A 19 -52.16 50.26 4.17
C SER A 19 -53.62 50.32 4.66
N SER A 20 -53.85 50.67 5.94
CA SER A 20 -55.02 51.47 6.36
C SER A 20 -54.91 51.95 7.83
N LYS A 21 -55.04 53.28 8.03
CA LYS A 21 -55.30 53.96 9.31
C LYS A 21 -56.77 53.74 9.73
N ARG A 22 -57.07 53.71 11.05
CA ARG A 22 -57.89 54.72 11.78
C ARG A 22 -58.47 54.23 13.13
N LYS A 23 -58.30 55.11 14.13
CA LYS A 23 -59.20 55.54 15.24
C LYS A 23 -59.87 54.54 16.21
N SER A 24 -59.52 54.79 17.49
CA SER A 24 -60.38 55.21 18.63
C SER A 24 -61.34 54.20 19.28
N GLY A 25 -61.14 54.03 20.60
CA GLY A 25 -62.14 53.55 21.56
C GLY A 25 -61.57 53.57 22.98
N MET A 26 -62.07 54.46 23.84
CA MET A 26 -61.76 54.57 25.28
C MET A 26 -62.47 53.48 26.09
N ALA A 27 -61.83 53.00 27.15
CA ALA A 27 -62.41 52.68 28.47
C ALA A 27 -61.21 52.38 29.39
N GLY A 28 -60.98 53.07 30.51
CA GLY A 28 -61.95 53.44 31.53
C GLY A 28 -62.03 52.30 32.55
N GLY A 29 -61.03 52.21 33.42
CA GLY A 29 -60.96 51.17 34.45
C GLY A 29 -59.89 51.51 35.48
N ILE A 30 -60.16 52.53 36.30
CA ILE A 30 -59.37 52.85 37.49
C ILE A 30 -59.99 52.02 38.63
N SER A 31 -59.36 50.92 39.01
CA SER A 31 -59.68 50.21 40.24
C SER A 31 -58.77 50.71 41.36
N ALA A 32 -59.26 51.71 42.09
CA ALA A 32 -58.72 52.05 43.40
C ALA A 32 -59.13 50.94 44.37
N SER A 33 -58.15 50.22 44.92
CA SER A 33 -58.40 49.24 45.98
C SER A 33 -57.31 49.33 47.03
N GLY A 34 -57.71 49.85 48.19
CA GLY A 34 -57.33 49.27 49.47
C GLY A 34 -55.90 49.50 49.92
N LEU A 35 -55.72 50.57 50.68
CA LEU A 35 -54.77 50.63 51.78
C LEU A 35 -55.15 49.58 52.84
N ILE A 36 -54.78 48.32 52.62
CA ILE A 36 -54.77 47.27 53.66
C ILE A 36 -53.42 46.57 53.59
N THR A 37 -52.55 47.00 54.51
CA THR A 37 -51.55 46.22 55.24
C THR A 37 -51.13 44.89 54.61
N GLY A 38 -50.29 45.04 53.61
CA GLY A 38 -49.28 44.09 53.21
C GLY A 38 -48.35 44.92 52.36
N ILE A 39 -47.46 45.72 53.00
CA ILE A 39 -46.34 46.27 52.25
C ILE A 39 -45.63 45.03 51.73
N ASP A 40 -45.90 44.69 50.47
CA ASP A 40 -45.09 43.73 49.73
C ASP A 40 -43.80 44.48 49.48
N SER A 41 -42.99 44.54 50.54
CA SER A 41 -41.67 45.17 50.56
C SER A 41 -40.86 44.59 49.43
N ASN A 42 -41.07 43.32 49.08
CA ASN A 42 -40.41 42.68 47.95
C ASN A 42 -40.84 43.30 46.61
N SER A 43 -42.13 43.66 46.42
CA SER A 43 -42.59 44.36 45.20
C SER A 43 -42.07 45.80 45.09
N ILE A 44 -42.06 46.59 46.17
CA ILE A 44 -41.55 47.97 46.18
C ILE A 44 -40.03 47.98 46.05
N ILE A 45 -39.33 47.09 46.76
CA ILE A 45 -37.88 46.88 46.62
C ILE A 45 -37.55 46.40 45.21
N SER A 46 -38.35 45.52 44.60
CA SER A 46 -38.16 45.08 43.21
C SER A 46 -38.38 46.23 42.21
N GLN A 47 -39.39 47.09 42.43
CA GLN A 47 -39.66 48.27 41.60
C GLN A 47 -38.54 49.34 41.75
N LEU A 48 -38.03 49.58 42.96
CA LEU A 48 -36.87 50.46 43.19
C LEU A 48 -35.58 49.87 42.62
N MET A 49 -35.35 48.56 42.79
CA MET A 49 -34.21 47.86 42.16
C MET A 49 -34.29 47.90 40.64
N GLN A 50 -35.48 47.86 40.05
CA GLN A 50 -35.67 48.02 38.60
C GLN A 50 -35.36 49.46 38.16
N LEU A 51 -35.75 50.47 38.94
CA LEU A 51 -35.44 51.87 38.69
C LEU A 51 -33.92 52.13 38.79
N GLU A 52 -33.27 51.63 39.84
CA GLU A 52 -31.81 51.67 40.04
C GLU A 52 -31.03 50.84 38.98
N ARG A 53 -31.68 49.83 38.37
CA ARG A 53 -31.12 49.07 37.23
C ARG A 53 -31.40 49.70 35.86
N GLN A 54 -32.14 50.80 35.77
CA GLN A 54 -32.38 51.48 34.49
C GLN A 54 -31.08 51.97 33.82
N PRO A 55 -30.10 52.58 34.53
CA PRO A 55 -28.81 52.95 33.93
C PRO A 55 -28.08 51.74 33.34
N ILE A 56 -28.09 50.61 34.06
CA ILE A 56 -27.49 49.35 33.59
C ILE A 56 -28.21 48.83 32.34
N THR A 57 -29.54 48.93 32.29
CA THR A 57 -30.33 48.51 31.13
C THR A 57 -30.06 49.40 29.91
N ARG A 58 -29.92 50.72 30.10
CA ARG A 58 -29.52 51.66 29.04
C ARG A 58 -28.13 51.34 28.51
N LEU A 59 -27.17 51.05 29.40
CA LEU A 59 -25.82 50.63 29.02
C LEU A 59 -25.83 49.29 28.27
N ARG A 60 -26.62 48.29 28.71
CA ARG A 60 -26.79 47.02 27.98
C ARG A 60 -27.38 47.22 26.60
N ASN A 61 -28.41 48.05 26.46
CA ASN A 61 -28.99 48.39 25.16
C ASN A 61 -27.96 49.07 24.25
N ARG A 62 -27.15 49.98 24.82
CA ARG A 62 -26.06 50.64 24.08
C ARG A 62 -24.97 49.66 23.65
N ILE A 63 -24.62 48.69 24.49
CA ILE A 63 -23.69 47.61 24.16
C ILE A 63 -24.23 46.77 23.00
N THR A 64 -25.51 46.38 23.04
CA THR A 64 -26.15 45.62 21.95
C THR A 64 -26.17 46.40 20.63
N GLU A 65 -26.48 47.70 20.69
CA GLU A 65 -26.46 48.59 19.52
C GLU A 65 -25.04 48.69 18.93
N LEU A 66 -24.03 48.94 19.77
CA LEU A 66 -22.62 49.01 19.36
C LEU A 66 -22.10 47.68 18.80
N ASN A 67 -22.51 46.53 19.37
CA ASN A 67 -22.16 45.22 18.84
C ASN A 67 -22.79 44.95 17.46
N THR A 68 -24.04 45.40 17.26
CA THR A 68 -24.71 45.32 15.96
C THR A 68 -23.98 46.17 14.92
N GLN A 69 -23.59 47.39 15.27
CA GLN A 69 -22.79 48.27 14.41
C GLN A 69 -21.41 47.65 14.10
N ARG A 70 -20.73 47.06 15.09
CA ARG A 70 -19.45 46.37 14.90
C ARG A 70 -19.56 45.20 13.94
N THR A 71 -20.63 44.41 14.03
CA THR A 71 -20.89 43.29 13.11
C THR A 71 -21.15 43.80 11.69
N ALA A 72 -21.96 44.85 11.53
CA ALA A 72 -22.20 45.46 10.23
C ALA A 72 -20.91 45.98 9.58
N LEU A 73 -20.06 46.68 10.34
CA LEU A 73 -18.74 47.15 9.88
C LEU A 73 -17.81 45.98 9.51
N THR A 74 -17.84 44.90 10.27
CA THR A 74 -17.04 43.69 9.97
C THR A 74 -17.50 43.06 8.66
N ASN A 75 -18.81 42.99 8.40
CA ASN A 75 -19.37 42.48 7.15
C ASN A 75 -18.99 43.36 5.94
N VAL A 76 -19.06 44.69 6.09
CA VAL A 76 -18.59 45.63 5.06
C VAL A 76 -17.10 45.45 4.79
N THR A 77 -16.30 45.30 5.85
CA THR A 77 -14.85 45.10 5.69
C THR A 77 -14.55 43.78 4.98
N ASN A 78 -15.28 42.70 5.28
CA ASN A 78 -15.10 41.40 4.64
C ASN A 78 -15.54 41.40 3.16
N THR A 79 -16.64 42.07 2.84
CA THR A 79 -17.08 42.25 1.44
C THR A 79 -16.08 43.08 0.65
N LEU A 80 -15.55 44.17 1.21
CA LEU A 80 -14.49 44.97 0.59
C LEU A 80 -13.17 44.19 0.43
N ARG A 81 -12.80 43.36 1.40
CA ARG A 81 -11.62 42.47 1.27
C ARG A 81 -11.81 41.45 0.15
N THR A 82 -13.00 40.86 0.05
CA THR A 82 -13.34 39.92 -1.03
C THR A 82 -13.31 40.60 -2.39
N LEU A 83 -13.90 41.79 -2.49
CA LEU A 83 -13.86 42.59 -3.72
C LEU A 83 -12.43 42.95 -4.10
N ARG A 84 -11.61 43.39 -3.14
CA ARG A 84 -10.19 43.69 -3.36
C ARG A 84 -9.42 42.46 -3.86
N SER A 85 -9.64 41.30 -3.25
CA SER A 85 -8.99 40.04 -3.69
C SER A 85 -9.37 39.71 -5.13
N ARG A 86 -10.67 39.73 -5.47
CA ARG A 86 -11.12 39.49 -6.85
C ARG A 86 -10.57 40.52 -7.83
N ALA A 87 -10.53 41.79 -7.45
CA ALA A 87 -9.95 42.84 -8.29
C ALA A 87 -8.44 42.66 -8.49
N GLN A 88 -7.71 42.13 -7.50
CA GLN A 88 -6.30 41.77 -7.63
C GLN A 88 -6.12 40.58 -8.59
N ASP A 89 -6.98 39.56 -8.51
CA ASP A 89 -6.95 38.40 -9.41
C ASP A 89 -7.17 38.81 -10.88
N PHE A 90 -8.03 39.81 -11.14
CA PHE A 90 -8.24 40.37 -12.49
C PHE A 90 -7.10 41.27 -12.97
N ARG A 91 -6.34 41.90 -12.06
CA ARG A 91 -5.22 42.79 -12.41
C ARG A 91 -3.99 42.01 -12.86
N LEU A 92 -3.84 40.79 -12.35
CA LEU A 92 -2.94 39.81 -12.90
C LEU A 92 -3.61 39.31 -14.19
N LEU A 93 -3.10 39.68 -15.37
CA LEU A 93 -3.61 39.24 -16.68
C LEU A 93 -3.64 37.70 -16.88
N ASP A 94 -3.22 36.95 -15.88
CA ASP A 94 -3.06 35.50 -15.83
C ASP A 94 -4.30 34.70 -16.29
N PRO A 95 -5.56 35.10 -16.00
CA PRO A 95 -6.74 34.43 -16.55
C PRO A 95 -6.91 34.60 -18.06
N PHE A 96 -6.46 35.73 -18.61
CA PHE A 96 -6.63 36.09 -20.02
C PHE A 96 -5.49 35.61 -20.92
N SER A 97 -4.38 35.17 -20.32
CA SER A 97 -3.25 34.53 -20.98
C SER A 97 -3.20 33.02 -20.80
N LYS A 98 -4.32 32.38 -20.40
CA LYS A 98 -4.39 30.92 -20.28
C LYS A 98 -4.60 30.27 -21.63
N TYR A 99 -3.75 29.30 -21.92
CA TYR A 99 -3.87 28.43 -23.07
C TYR A 99 -4.42 27.08 -22.61
N THR A 100 -5.29 26.50 -23.42
CA THR A 100 -5.80 25.15 -23.24
C THR A 100 -5.24 24.25 -24.32
N SER A 101 -5.10 22.97 -24.01
CA SER A 101 -4.82 21.93 -24.98
C SER A 101 -5.97 20.91 -24.94
N SER A 102 -6.26 20.31 -26.08
CA SER A 102 -7.24 19.23 -26.23
C SER A 102 -6.64 18.15 -27.11
N SER A 103 -6.84 16.88 -26.74
CA SER A 103 -6.44 15.75 -27.57
C SER A 103 -7.62 15.31 -28.45
N GLY A 104 -7.31 14.74 -29.62
CA GLY A 104 -8.33 14.08 -30.44
C GLY A 104 -8.75 12.70 -29.90
N ASP A 105 -7.91 12.10 -29.05
CA ASP A 105 -8.14 10.82 -28.38
C ASP A 105 -7.51 10.89 -26.97
N GLU A 106 -8.36 11.10 -25.97
CA GLU A 106 -7.92 11.27 -24.57
C GLU A 106 -7.58 9.93 -23.89
N ASP A 107 -8.02 8.81 -24.44
CA ASP A 107 -7.65 7.48 -23.93
C ASP A 107 -6.21 7.11 -24.31
N VAL A 108 -5.70 7.66 -25.43
CA VAL A 108 -4.32 7.44 -25.89
C VAL A 108 -3.35 8.50 -25.38
N LEU A 109 -3.76 9.77 -25.37
CA LEU A 109 -2.88 10.88 -25.01
C LEU A 109 -3.68 12.01 -24.36
N THR A 110 -3.39 12.31 -23.09
CA THR A 110 -3.84 13.54 -22.45
C THR A 110 -2.75 14.61 -22.55
N THR A 111 -3.15 15.86 -22.74
CA THR A 111 -2.22 16.99 -22.85
C THR A 111 -2.47 18.01 -21.76
N SER A 112 -1.42 18.66 -21.26
CA SER A 112 -1.54 19.84 -20.40
C SER A 112 -0.57 20.92 -20.87
N VAL A 113 -0.91 22.19 -20.60
CA VAL A 113 -0.06 23.32 -20.95
C VAL A 113 0.63 23.85 -19.70
N SER A 114 1.95 23.84 -19.69
CA SER A 114 2.78 24.46 -18.66
C SER A 114 3.52 25.68 -19.24
N GLY A 115 3.37 26.85 -18.63
CA GLY A 115 4.06 28.09 -19.03
C GLY A 115 3.14 29.18 -19.59
N SER A 116 3.68 30.40 -19.72
CA SER A 116 2.92 31.62 -20.05
C SER A 116 2.88 31.96 -21.55
N SER A 117 3.62 31.24 -22.40
CA SER A 117 3.71 31.51 -23.84
C SER A 117 3.97 30.25 -24.69
N PRO A 118 3.07 29.25 -24.67
CA PRO A 118 3.14 28.12 -25.59
C PRO A 118 2.93 28.54 -27.05
N LEU A 119 3.48 27.79 -27.99
CA LEU A 119 3.20 27.97 -29.42
C LEU A 119 1.81 27.41 -29.73
N VAL A 120 0.91 28.28 -30.19
CA VAL A 120 -0.47 27.91 -30.54
C VAL A 120 -0.49 27.21 -31.90
N GLY A 121 -1.11 26.03 -31.95
CA GLY A 121 -1.26 25.28 -33.19
C GLY A 121 -1.86 23.88 -32.99
N THR A 122 -2.11 23.20 -34.10
CA THR A 122 -2.53 21.78 -34.11
C THR A 122 -1.31 20.90 -34.29
N TYR A 123 -1.10 19.95 -33.37
CA TYR A 123 0.01 19.01 -33.41
C TYR A 123 -0.53 17.62 -33.78
N SER A 124 0.06 16.98 -34.78
CA SER A 124 -0.20 15.57 -35.10
C SER A 124 0.80 14.72 -34.32
N VAL A 125 0.31 13.87 -33.42
CA VAL A 125 1.12 13.00 -32.58
C VAL A 125 0.76 11.55 -32.91
N GLN A 126 1.76 10.75 -33.25
CA GLN A 126 1.63 9.32 -33.45
C GLN A 126 2.39 8.59 -32.34
N VAL A 127 1.67 7.79 -31.54
CA VAL A 127 2.29 6.95 -30.51
C VAL A 127 2.74 5.65 -31.14
N ILE A 128 4.06 5.41 -31.18
CA ILE A 128 4.65 4.21 -31.79
C ILE A 128 4.79 3.10 -30.74
N GLN A 129 5.27 3.45 -29.54
CA GLN A 129 5.49 2.52 -28.44
C GLN A 129 5.43 3.28 -27.11
N LEU A 130 4.88 2.64 -26.08
CA LEU A 130 4.90 3.16 -24.71
C LEU A 130 6.28 2.92 -24.08
N ALA A 131 6.73 3.89 -23.29
CA ALA A 131 7.89 3.71 -22.45
C ALA A 131 7.57 2.65 -21.37
N THR A 132 8.44 1.65 -21.22
CA THR A 132 8.37 0.64 -20.16
C THR A 132 9.43 0.90 -19.10
N ALA A 133 9.29 0.31 -17.92
CA ALA A 133 10.37 0.28 -16.94
C ALA A 133 11.47 -0.70 -17.39
N THR A 134 12.72 -0.37 -17.10
CA THR A 134 13.82 -1.33 -17.23
C THR A 134 13.80 -2.29 -16.07
N ASP A 135 13.90 -3.59 -16.34
CA ASP A 135 14.09 -4.64 -15.35
C ASP A 135 15.50 -5.20 -15.48
N ALA A 136 16.19 -5.39 -14.36
CA ALA A 136 17.44 -6.12 -14.25
C ALA A 136 17.22 -7.32 -13.34
N VAL A 137 17.43 -8.53 -13.87
CA VAL A 137 17.24 -9.79 -13.13
C VAL A 137 18.60 -10.41 -12.85
N GLY A 138 18.85 -10.82 -11.60
CA GLY A 138 20.10 -11.49 -11.24
C GLY A 138 20.43 -12.67 -12.15
N GLY A 139 21.70 -12.83 -12.50
CA GLY A 139 22.17 -13.76 -13.53
C GLY A 139 22.10 -15.24 -13.14
N GLY A 140 21.75 -15.57 -11.90
CA GLY A 140 21.65 -16.93 -11.42
C GLY A 140 21.00 -17.05 -10.05
N ARG A 141 20.81 -18.31 -9.62
CA ARG A 141 20.27 -18.64 -8.31
C ARG A 141 21.17 -18.16 -7.19
N VAL A 142 20.57 -17.56 -6.17
CA VAL A 142 21.25 -17.03 -4.99
C VAL A 142 21.64 -18.17 -4.03
N SER A 143 20.74 -19.12 -3.83
CA SER A 143 20.95 -20.25 -2.92
C SER A 143 21.85 -21.32 -3.52
N GLN A 144 22.64 -21.95 -2.66
CA GLN A 144 23.30 -23.20 -2.96
C GLN A 144 22.26 -24.32 -3.09
N ASP A 145 22.52 -25.28 -3.99
CA ASP A 145 21.71 -26.50 -4.10
C ASP A 145 21.75 -27.27 -2.78
N ILE A 146 20.63 -27.90 -2.41
CA ILE A 146 20.62 -28.78 -1.24
C ILE A 146 21.50 -30.01 -1.48
N ASP A 147 22.01 -30.60 -0.40
CA ASP A 147 22.59 -31.94 -0.42
C ASP A 147 21.50 -32.98 -0.06
N PRO A 148 21.02 -33.79 -1.03
CA PRO A 148 19.96 -34.75 -0.77
C PRO A 148 20.42 -35.97 0.05
N ASN A 149 21.73 -36.13 0.31
CA ASN A 149 22.29 -37.22 1.11
C ASN A 149 22.62 -36.81 2.55
N ALA A 150 22.70 -35.51 2.83
CA ALA A 150 22.84 -35.01 4.20
C ALA A 150 21.54 -35.20 4.97
N THR A 151 21.61 -35.20 6.31
CA THR A 151 20.42 -35.19 7.15
C THR A 151 19.56 -33.97 6.80
N LEU A 152 18.23 -34.08 6.87
CA LEU A 152 17.34 -33.01 6.43
C LEU A 152 17.64 -31.67 7.15
N GLU A 153 18.03 -31.70 8.42
CA GLU A 153 18.45 -30.52 9.18
C GLU A 153 19.71 -29.83 8.62
N ASN A 154 20.62 -30.59 7.99
CA ASN A 154 21.90 -30.11 7.44
C ASN A 154 21.91 -30.07 5.90
N SER A 155 20.80 -30.41 5.26
CA SER A 155 20.68 -30.53 3.81
C SER A 155 20.75 -29.18 3.08
N GLY A 156 20.52 -28.07 3.78
CA GLY A 156 20.40 -26.75 3.18
C GLY A 156 18.98 -26.40 2.70
N ILE A 157 17.98 -27.25 2.98
CA ILE A 157 16.56 -26.87 2.82
C ILE A 157 16.28 -25.66 3.72
N SER A 158 15.73 -24.60 3.14
CA SER A 158 15.63 -23.31 3.83
C SER A 158 14.62 -23.27 4.98
N THR A 159 13.58 -24.10 4.90
CA THR A 159 12.59 -24.22 5.97
C THR A 159 12.94 -25.38 6.87
N GLY A 160 13.19 -25.10 8.16
CA GLY A 160 13.44 -26.13 9.16
C GLY A 160 12.31 -27.17 9.22
N ILE A 161 12.68 -28.45 9.18
CA ILE A 161 11.73 -29.57 9.20
C ILE A 161 11.51 -30.04 10.64
N THR A 162 10.25 -30.33 11.00
CA THR A 162 9.88 -30.92 12.28
C THR A 162 9.73 -32.42 12.16
N ALA A 163 10.29 -33.16 13.12
CA ALA A 163 10.08 -34.60 13.23
C ALA A 163 8.59 -34.93 13.38
N GLY A 164 8.18 -36.10 12.90
CA GLY A 164 6.82 -36.59 13.03
C GLY A 164 6.37 -37.37 11.80
N THR A 165 5.07 -37.34 11.54
CA THR A 165 4.46 -38.06 10.41
C THR A 165 3.91 -37.13 9.36
N PHE A 166 3.95 -37.58 8.11
CA PHE A 166 3.30 -36.96 6.97
C PHE A 166 2.63 -38.04 6.12
N SER A 167 1.72 -37.65 5.22
CA SER A 167 1.01 -38.63 4.40
C SER A 167 0.92 -38.25 2.91
N ILE A 168 0.91 -39.28 2.06
CA ILE A 168 0.67 -39.14 0.61
C ILE A 168 -0.35 -40.19 0.19
N ASN A 169 -1.43 -39.76 -0.47
CA ASN A 169 -2.55 -40.64 -0.89
C ASN A 169 -3.08 -41.53 0.25
N GLY A 170 -3.10 -41.01 1.48
CA GLY A 170 -3.56 -41.73 2.67
C GLY A 170 -2.54 -42.68 3.32
N VAL A 171 -1.38 -42.90 2.70
CA VAL A 171 -0.27 -43.67 3.28
C VAL A 171 0.54 -42.76 4.19
N GLU A 172 0.81 -43.20 5.42
CA GLU A 172 1.61 -42.47 6.41
C GLU A 172 3.09 -42.84 6.31
N PHE A 173 3.94 -41.84 6.50
CA PHE A 173 5.38 -41.91 6.59
C PHE A 173 5.83 -41.20 7.86
N THR A 174 6.94 -41.66 8.45
CA THR A 174 7.63 -40.98 9.53
C THR A 174 8.87 -40.30 8.97
N VAL A 175 9.21 -39.14 9.52
CA VAL A 175 10.46 -38.44 9.22
C VAL A 175 11.09 -37.92 10.51
N ASP A 176 12.39 -38.11 10.64
CA ASP A 176 13.24 -37.51 11.65
C ASP A 176 14.34 -36.69 10.96
N PRO A 177 14.31 -35.35 11.07
CA PRO A 177 15.24 -34.50 10.33
C PRO A 177 16.70 -34.63 10.79
N THR A 178 16.94 -35.23 11.97
CA THR A 178 18.28 -35.43 12.53
C THR A 178 18.95 -36.69 12.00
N THR A 179 18.18 -37.64 11.46
CA THR A 179 18.70 -38.92 10.96
C THR A 179 18.42 -39.17 9.49
N ASP A 180 17.26 -38.74 8.99
CA ASP A 180 16.82 -39.02 7.63
C ASP A 180 17.38 -37.98 6.66
N SER A 181 17.77 -38.42 5.47
CA SER A 181 18.08 -37.56 4.33
C SER A 181 16.88 -37.38 3.40
N LEU A 182 16.95 -36.43 2.45
CA LEU A 182 15.92 -36.34 1.42
C LEU A 182 15.85 -37.64 0.61
N ASN A 183 16.99 -38.24 0.27
CA ASN A 183 17.01 -39.51 -0.47
C ASN A 183 16.34 -40.66 0.31
N ASP A 184 16.49 -40.72 1.64
CA ASP A 184 15.79 -41.72 2.47
C ASP A 184 14.27 -41.56 2.39
N VAL A 185 13.79 -40.32 2.48
CA VAL A 185 12.37 -39.98 2.32
C VAL A 185 11.85 -40.36 0.93
N LEU A 186 12.58 -40.02 -0.14
CA LEU A 186 12.19 -40.37 -1.50
C LEU A 186 12.12 -41.88 -1.70
N ASN A 187 13.11 -42.61 -1.19
CA ASN A 187 13.15 -44.06 -1.25
C ASN A 187 11.98 -44.68 -0.49
N ALA A 188 11.64 -44.18 0.70
CA ALA A 188 10.49 -44.63 1.47
C ALA A 188 9.18 -44.42 0.70
N ILE A 189 9.00 -43.24 0.07
CA ILE A 189 7.82 -42.94 -0.76
C ILE A 189 7.75 -43.89 -1.97
N ASN A 190 8.85 -44.05 -2.70
CA ASN A 190 8.92 -44.87 -3.90
C ASN A 190 8.72 -46.37 -3.63
N ALA A 191 9.09 -46.84 -2.43
CA ALA A 191 8.86 -48.23 -2.00
C ALA A 191 7.44 -48.48 -1.44
N SER A 192 6.62 -47.44 -1.30
CA SER A 192 5.33 -47.52 -0.63
C SER A 192 4.16 -47.87 -1.57
N ALA A 193 2.99 -48.11 -0.98
CA ALA A 193 1.74 -48.28 -1.71
C ALA A 193 1.04 -46.94 -2.05
N ALA A 194 1.72 -45.79 -1.92
CA ALA A 194 1.10 -44.47 -2.17
C ALA A 194 0.78 -44.21 -3.65
N GLY A 195 1.25 -45.05 -4.57
CA GLY A 195 0.94 -44.96 -6.01
C GLY A 195 1.62 -43.78 -6.72
N VAL A 196 2.66 -43.22 -6.11
CA VAL A 196 3.45 -42.10 -6.64
C VAL A 196 4.92 -42.47 -6.77
N THR A 197 5.61 -41.73 -7.64
CA THR A 197 7.07 -41.69 -7.76
C THR A 197 7.53 -40.30 -7.33
N ALA A 198 8.46 -40.23 -6.38
CA ALA A 198 9.08 -39.02 -5.87
C ALA A 198 10.55 -38.97 -6.30
N THR A 199 10.98 -37.81 -6.82
CA THR A 199 12.34 -37.58 -7.34
C THR A 199 12.84 -36.19 -7.00
N TYR A 200 14.15 -36.02 -6.86
CA TYR A 200 14.79 -34.71 -6.72
C TYR A 200 15.42 -34.30 -8.05
N ASP A 201 14.99 -33.15 -8.58
CA ASP A 201 15.60 -32.52 -9.75
C ASP A 201 16.71 -31.58 -9.26
N ALA A 202 17.96 -32.04 -9.36
CA ALA A 202 19.14 -31.28 -8.96
C ALA A 202 19.41 -30.05 -9.85
N SER A 203 18.88 -30.01 -11.08
CA SER A 203 19.08 -28.87 -11.99
C SER A 203 18.21 -27.67 -11.61
N GLN A 204 17.04 -27.95 -11.06
CA GLN A 204 16.09 -26.93 -10.60
C GLN A 204 16.03 -26.81 -9.07
N ASP A 205 16.72 -27.71 -8.35
CA ASP A 205 16.67 -27.87 -6.89
C ASP A 205 15.23 -27.95 -6.37
N ARG A 206 14.49 -28.94 -6.91
CA ARG A 206 13.06 -29.14 -6.65
C ARG A 206 12.72 -30.60 -6.43
N LEU A 207 11.77 -30.85 -5.53
CA LEU A 207 11.09 -32.12 -5.42
C LEU A 207 10.01 -32.23 -6.51
N VAL A 208 9.92 -33.40 -7.11
CA VAL A 208 8.87 -33.78 -8.06
C VAL A 208 8.19 -35.05 -7.56
N ILE A 209 6.85 -35.02 -7.44
CA ILE A 209 6.05 -36.21 -7.11
C ILE A 209 5.01 -36.40 -8.22
N ALA A 210 4.99 -37.56 -8.86
CA ALA A 210 4.05 -37.87 -9.95
C ALA A 210 3.34 -39.20 -9.71
N ASN A 211 2.14 -39.38 -10.25
CA ASN A 211 1.48 -40.69 -10.27
C ASN A 211 2.34 -41.69 -11.06
N THR A 212 2.59 -42.86 -10.47
CA THR A 212 3.50 -43.87 -11.05
C THR A 212 2.98 -44.46 -12.36
N ALA A 213 1.66 -44.65 -12.49
CA ALA A 213 1.05 -45.17 -13.71
C ALA A 213 0.89 -44.05 -14.77
N PRO A 214 1.48 -44.20 -15.97
CA PRO A 214 1.28 -43.26 -17.08
C PRO A 214 -0.20 -43.04 -17.40
N GLY A 215 -0.59 -41.80 -17.72
CA GLY A 215 -1.99 -41.43 -18.00
C GLY A 215 -2.88 -41.32 -16.76
N ASN A 216 -2.39 -41.59 -15.55
CA ASN A 216 -3.17 -41.42 -14.33
C ASN A 216 -3.25 -39.94 -13.94
N THR A 217 -4.40 -39.31 -14.18
CA THR A 217 -4.67 -37.91 -13.85
C THR A 217 -5.38 -37.73 -12.49
N ALA A 218 -5.38 -38.73 -11.61
CA ALA A 218 -5.90 -38.58 -10.26
C ALA A 218 -5.10 -37.53 -9.48
N VAL A 219 -5.79 -36.75 -8.64
CA VAL A 219 -5.14 -35.76 -7.76
C VAL A 219 -4.32 -36.48 -6.70
N ILE A 220 -3.07 -36.07 -6.51
CA ILE A 220 -2.21 -36.56 -5.44
C ILE A 220 -2.62 -35.86 -4.15
N THR A 221 -3.05 -36.62 -3.15
CA THR A 221 -3.40 -36.08 -1.83
C THR A 221 -2.14 -35.94 -1.00
N LEU A 222 -1.73 -34.69 -0.71
CA LEU A 222 -0.50 -34.37 0.02
C LEU A 222 -0.85 -33.87 1.42
N GLY A 223 -0.74 -34.78 2.37
CA GLY A 223 -1.00 -34.55 3.78
C GLY A 223 -2.43 -34.84 4.22
N ARG A 224 -2.60 -34.92 5.53
CA ARG A 224 -3.89 -35.06 6.24
C ARG A 224 -3.86 -34.27 7.55
N ALA A 225 -5.03 -34.03 8.13
CA ALA A 225 -5.15 -33.22 9.34
C ALA A 225 -4.43 -33.79 10.57
N SER A 226 -4.17 -35.10 10.61
CA SER A 226 -3.46 -35.78 11.70
C SER A 226 -1.94 -35.81 11.52
N ASP A 227 -1.40 -35.25 10.43
CA ASP A 227 0.04 -35.19 10.22
C ASP A 227 0.69 -34.23 11.23
N THR A 228 1.86 -34.63 11.73
CA THR A 228 2.58 -33.94 12.81
C THR A 228 3.88 -33.29 12.33
N SER A 229 4.41 -33.72 11.18
CA SER A 229 5.55 -33.08 10.52
C SER A 229 5.11 -31.95 9.59
N ASN A 230 5.94 -30.91 9.46
CA ASN A 230 5.79 -29.87 8.45
C ASN A 230 6.49 -30.20 7.10
N LEU A 231 7.06 -31.39 6.92
CA LEU A 231 7.91 -31.76 5.77
C LEU A 231 7.31 -31.34 4.41
N LEU A 232 6.05 -31.69 4.12
CA LEU A 232 5.42 -31.36 2.84
C LEU A 232 5.30 -29.84 2.60
N ALA A 233 5.22 -29.06 3.67
CA ALA A 233 5.22 -27.60 3.60
C ALA A 233 6.63 -27.06 3.37
N ALA A 234 7.62 -27.58 4.10
CA ALA A 234 9.02 -27.20 3.97
C ALA A 234 9.57 -27.53 2.57
N LEU A 235 9.14 -28.64 1.98
CA LEU A 235 9.48 -29.02 0.60
C LEU A 235 8.62 -28.30 -0.46
N GLY A 236 7.72 -27.40 -0.05
CA GLY A 236 6.92 -26.57 -0.97
C GLY A 236 5.90 -27.33 -1.80
N VAL A 237 5.53 -28.57 -1.43
CA VAL A 237 4.56 -29.38 -2.19
C VAL A 237 3.15 -29.31 -1.59
N ARG A 238 3.00 -28.89 -0.33
CA ARG A 238 1.69 -28.69 0.29
C ARG A 238 0.97 -27.49 -0.34
N GLY A 239 -0.14 -27.76 -1.04
CA GLY A 239 -0.91 -26.73 -1.75
C GLY A 239 -0.29 -26.26 -3.07
N ALA A 240 0.79 -26.91 -3.53
CA ALA A 240 1.35 -26.65 -4.85
C ALA A 240 0.37 -27.07 -5.95
N THR A 241 0.43 -26.36 -7.08
CA THR A 241 -0.42 -26.67 -8.24
C THR A 241 0.00 -28.01 -8.84
N GLN A 242 -0.98 -28.87 -9.11
CA GLN A 242 -0.76 -30.13 -9.80
C GLN A 242 -1.15 -29.99 -11.26
N TYR A 243 -0.37 -30.62 -12.14
CA TYR A 243 -0.57 -30.56 -13.59
C TYR A 243 -0.25 -31.91 -14.22
N THR A 244 -0.67 -32.08 -15.47
CA THR A 244 -0.37 -33.29 -16.23
C THR A 244 1.01 -33.16 -16.88
N ASN A 245 1.92 -34.08 -16.57
CA ASN A 245 3.26 -34.10 -17.16
C ASN A 245 3.26 -34.74 -18.57
N THR A 246 4.44 -34.88 -19.17
CA THR A 246 4.62 -35.44 -20.52
C THR A 246 4.18 -36.89 -20.67
N ASN A 247 4.12 -37.65 -19.56
CA ASN A 247 3.63 -39.03 -19.54
C ASN A 247 2.11 -39.12 -19.35
N GLY A 248 1.40 -37.99 -19.34
CA GLY A 248 -0.04 -37.96 -19.09
C GLY A 248 -0.42 -38.17 -17.62
N SER A 249 0.55 -38.16 -16.70
CA SER A 249 0.31 -38.38 -15.27
C SER A 249 0.19 -37.05 -14.51
N THR A 250 -0.63 -37.00 -13.47
CA THR A 250 -0.59 -35.89 -12.50
C THR A 250 0.78 -35.83 -11.84
N GLU A 251 1.32 -34.62 -11.77
CA GLU A 251 2.58 -34.29 -11.14
C GLU A 251 2.43 -33.03 -10.30
N VAL A 252 3.13 -32.99 -9.18
CA VAL A 252 3.35 -31.82 -8.35
C VAL A 252 4.85 -31.56 -8.27
N ARG A 253 5.25 -30.30 -8.27
CA ARG A 253 6.62 -29.87 -7.96
C ARG A 253 6.61 -28.94 -6.76
N SER A 254 7.71 -28.89 -6.04
CA SER A 254 7.96 -27.80 -5.08
C SER A 254 7.60 -26.47 -5.71
N SER A 255 6.88 -25.60 -5.00
CA SER A 255 6.50 -24.27 -5.51
C SER A 255 7.72 -23.34 -5.61
N THR A 256 8.65 -23.47 -4.68
CA THR A 256 9.94 -22.76 -4.64
C THR A 256 11.10 -23.71 -4.90
N VAL A 257 12.27 -23.14 -5.13
CA VAL A 257 13.54 -23.86 -4.98
C VAL A 257 13.68 -24.31 -3.52
N LEU A 258 14.19 -25.52 -3.26
CA LEU A 258 14.29 -26.07 -1.90
C LEU A 258 15.32 -25.33 -1.03
N GLY A 259 16.45 -24.94 -1.62
CA GLY A 259 17.45 -24.10 -0.96
C GLY A 259 17.11 -22.60 -0.92
N ALA A 260 15.98 -22.16 -1.48
CA ALA A 260 15.65 -20.73 -1.65
C ALA A 260 15.87 -19.93 -0.36
N VAL A 261 16.60 -18.82 -0.46
CA VAL A 261 16.97 -18.00 0.69
C VAL A 261 15.74 -17.55 1.46
N SER A 262 15.73 -17.81 2.77
CA SER A 262 14.74 -17.25 3.68
C SER A 262 14.90 -15.74 3.74
N THR A 263 13.82 -15.01 3.48
CA THR A 263 13.90 -13.54 3.47
C THR A 263 13.96 -12.92 4.86
N LEU A 264 13.76 -13.72 5.91
CA LEU A 264 13.59 -13.25 7.29
C LEU A 264 14.76 -13.63 8.20
N ASP A 265 15.56 -14.63 7.81
CA ASP A 265 16.71 -15.05 8.59
C ASP A 265 17.91 -14.14 8.32
N PRO A 266 18.82 -13.95 9.31
CA PRO A 266 20.07 -13.24 9.08
C PRO A 266 20.85 -13.82 7.91
N LEU A 267 21.42 -12.96 7.07
CA LEU A 267 22.08 -13.38 5.83
C LEU A 267 23.27 -14.31 6.07
N ASP A 268 23.96 -14.23 7.22
CA ASP A 268 25.04 -15.15 7.59
C ASP A 268 24.58 -16.57 7.98
N GLN A 269 23.28 -16.78 8.19
CA GLN A 269 22.68 -18.09 8.44
C GLN A 269 22.07 -18.71 7.18
N THR A 270 22.15 -18.02 6.04
CA THR A 270 21.58 -18.49 4.77
C THR A 270 22.61 -19.27 3.95
N ASN A 271 22.13 -20.26 3.18
CA ASN A 271 22.98 -21.11 2.35
C ASN A 271 23.24 -20.49 0.96
N LEU A 272 24.20 -19.56 0.89
CA LEU A 272 24.48 -18.77 -0.30
C LEU A 272 25.44 -19.48 -1.27
N ARG A 273 25.06 -19.57 -2.55
CA ARG A 273 25.83 -20.26 -3.61
C ARG A 273 27.24 -19.71 -3.80
N ASN A 274 27.35 -18.39 -3.74
CA ASN A 274 28.56 -17.66 -4.11
C ASN A 274 29.44 -17.34 -2.90
N GLY A 275 29.29 -18.11 -1.81
CA GLY A 275 30.07 -17.99 -0.58
C GLY A 275 29.49 -17.01 0.44
N PRO A 276 30.16 -16.85 1.60
CA PRO A 276 29.67 -16.02 2.68
C PRO A 276 29.66 -14.54 2.31
N LEU A 277 28.68 -13.82 2.86
CA LEU A 277 28.53 -12.39 2.68
C LEU A 277 29.51 -11.62 3.58
N THR A 278 30.11 -10.57 3.05
CA THR A 278 31.00 -9.63 3.73
C THR A 278 30.26 -8.33 3.97
N ALA A 279 30.25 -7.86 5.22
CA ALA A 279 29.63 -6.60 5.61
C ALA A 279 30.24 -5.41 4.85
N GLY A 280 29.46 -4.36 4.63
CA GLY A 280 29.92 -3.14 3.98
C GLY A 280 28.81 -2.43 3.24
N THR A 281 29.16 -1.82 2.10
CA THR A 281 28.22 -1.14 1.22
C THR A 281 28.32 -1.65 -0.21
N PHE A 282 27.20 -1.58 -0.94
CA PHE A 282 27.16 -1.70 -2.39
C PHE A 282 26.33 -0.55 -2.97
N SER A 283 26.40 -0.31 -4.27
CA SER A 283 25.72 0.83 -4.90
C SER A 283 24.70 0.41 -5.97
N ILE A 284 23.55 1.09 -6.01
CA ILE A 284 22.58 1.02 -7.12
C ILE A 284 22.29 2.44 -7.60
N ASN A 285 22.46 2.70 -8.90
CA ASN A 285 22.34 4.03 -9.50
C ASN A 285 23.16 5.10 -8.77
N GLY A 286 24.35 4.72 -8.27
CA GLY A 286 25.24 5.58 -7.50
C GLY A 286 24.82 5.84 -6.04
N VAL A 287 23.70 5.26 -5.59
CA VAL A 287 23.23 5.34 -4.20
C VAL A 287 23.80 4.17 -3.40
N SER A 288 24.51 4.49 -2.32
CA SER A 288 25.13 3.51 -1.42
C SER A 288 24.08 2.88 -0.49
N ILE A 289 24.10 1.56 -0.41
CA ILE A 289 23.25 0.70 0.42
C ILE A 289 24.15 -0.12 1.33
N SER A 290 23.92 -0.04 2.64
CA SER A 290 24.66 -0.86 3.61
C SER A 290 24.11 -2.28 3.69
N VAL A 291 24.97 -3.21 4.09
CA VAL A 291 24.61 -4.57 4.47
C VAL A 291 25.54 -5.08 5.57
N ASP A 292 24.96 -5.69 6.59
CA ASP A 292 25.62 -6.40 7.67
C ASP A 292 24.99 -7.80 7.76
N PRO A 293 25.72 -8.86 7.37
CA PRO A 293 25.16 -10.20 7.28
C PRO A 293 24.72 -10.79 8.62
N THR A 294 25.25 -10.28 9.74
CA THR A 294 24.97 -10.79 11.09
C THR A 294 23.67 -10.26 11.68
N SER A 295 23.16 -9.14 11.13
CA SER A 295 21.99 -8.44 11.66
C SER A 295 20.89 -8.23 10.64
N ASP A 296 21.24 -8.09 9.36
CA ASP A 296 20.27 -7.90 8.30
C ASP A 296 19.75 -9.23 7.75
N ALA A 297 18.43 -9.30 7.53
CA ALA A 297 17.83 -10.28 6.65
C ALA A 297 17.76 -9.75 5.21
N LEU A 298 17.49 -10.64 4.24
CA LEU A 298 17.32 -10.22 2.84
C LEU A 298 16.17 -9.20 2.70
N SER A 299 15.09 -9.34 3.47
CA SER A 299 13.98 -8.37 3.47
C SER A 299 14.42 -6.96 3.87
N ASP A 300 15.39 -6.84 4.78
CA ASP A 300 15.88 -5.55 5.26
C ASP A 300 16.69 -4.85 4.16
N VAL A 301 17.56 -5.59 3.48
CA VAL A 301 18.35 -5.07 2.35
C VAL A 301 17.41 -4.63 1.22
N LEU A 302 16.43 -5.45 0.84
CA LEU A 302 15.45 -5.10 -0.20
C LEU A 302 14.63 -3.86 0.20
N SER A 303 14.23 -3.77 1.46
CA SER A 303 13.51 -2.60 2.00
C SER A 303 14.36 -1.33 1.94
N ARG A 304 15.65 -1.41 2.28
CA ARG A 304 16.58 -0.29 2.15
C ARG A 304 16.75 0.16 0.70
N ILE A 305 16.86 -0.76 -0.25
CA ILE A 305 16.89 -0.41 -1.68
C ILE A 305 15.59 0.30 -2.08
N ASN A 306 14.44 -0.28 -1.74
CA ASN A 306 13.11 0.24 -2.08
C ASN A 306 12.83 1.64 -1.52
N SER A 307 13.36 1.91 -0.33
CA SER A 307 13.21 3.18 0.40
C SER A 307 14.27 4.22 0.04
N SER A 308 15.30 3.83 -0.73
CA SER A 308 16.39 4.72 -1.14
C SER A 308 16.05 5.58 -2.35
N ASP A 309 16.90 6.57 -2.61
CA ASP A 309 16.88 7.40 -3.81
C ASP A 309 17.45 6.68 -5.06
N ALA A 310 17.76 5.38 -4.98
CA ALA A 310 18.28 4.60 -6.10
C ALA A 310 17.29 4.51 -7.29
N GLY A 311 16.02 4.88 -7.08
CA GLY A 311 15.02 4.96 -8.15
C GLY A 311 14.60 3.60 -8.71
N VAL A 312 14.76 2.53 -7.93
CA VAL A 312 14.36 1.16 -8.30
C VAL A 312 13.42 0.54 -7.26
N ILE A 313 12.71 -0.50 -7.68
CA ILE A 313 11.98 -1.45 -6.85
C ILE A 313 12.77 -2.75 -6.86
N ALA A 314 13.24 -3.19 -5.70
CA ALA A 314 13.90 -4.47 -5.49
C ALA A 314 12.92 -5.49 -4.91
N SER A 315 12.95 -6.70 -5.48
CA SER A 315 12.16 -7.84 -5.01
C SER A 315 12.97 -9.14 -5.14
N TYR A 316 12.67 -10.12 -4.30
CA TYR A 316 13.20 -11.46 -4.41
C TYR A 316 12.08 -12.43 -4.82
N ASP A 317 12.36 -13.29 -5.80
CA ASP A 317 11.45 -14.31 -6.29
C ASP A 317 11.96 -15.68 -5.81
N PRO A 318 11.34 -16.31 -4.78
CA PRO A 318 11.77 -17.61 -4.27
C PRO A 318 11.47 -18.78 -5.24
N THR A 319 10.69 -18.54 -6.30
CA THR A 319 10.44 -19.56 -7.33
C THR A 319 11.64 -19.68 -8.27
N SER A 320 12.17 -18.58 -8.77
CA SER A 320 13.42 -18.60 -9.55
C SER A 320 14.68 -18.45 -8.69
N ASP A 321 14.53 -18.13 -7.40
CA ASP A 321 15.60 -17.84 -6.46
C ASP A 321 16.56 -16.74 -6.95
N VAL A 322 15.98 -15.63 -7.44
CA VAL A 322 16.73 -14.47 -7.97
C VAL A 322 16.20 -13.16 -7.41
N ILE A 323 17.07 -12.14 -7.38
CA ILE A 323 16.67 -10.75 -7.13
C ILE A 323 16.31 -10.08 -8.45
N ARG A 324 15.26 -9.25 -8.43
CA ARG A 324 14.85 -8.38 -9.53
C ARG A 324 14.92 -6.93 -9.08
N LEU A 325 15.47 -6.07 -9.93
CA LEU A 325 15.48 -4.62 -9.78
C LEU A 325 14.69 -4.00 -10.95
N GLN A 326 13.61 -3.30 -10.65
CA GLN A 326 12.78 -2.62 -11.64
C GLN A 326 12.91 -1.10 -11.51
N SER A 327 13.10 -0.36 -12.60
CA SER A 327 13.13 1.10 -12.53
C SER A 327 11.77 1.68 -12.14
N LYS A 328 11.74 2.66 -11.22
CA LYS A 328 10.52 3.43 -10.89
C LYS A 328 10.10 4.37 -12.02
N LEU A 329 11.00 4.66 -12.97
CA LEU A 329 10.75 5.54 -14.10
C LEU A 329 10.62 4.72 -15.39
N LEU A 330 9.74 5.18 -16.28
CA LEU A 330 9.58 4.62 -17.60
C LEU A 330 10.63 5.20 -18.56
N GLY A 331 11.02 4.40 -19.55
CA GLY A 331 11.93 4.78 -20.63
C GLY A 331 13.22 3.98 -20.60
N SER A 332 14.06 4.20 -21.61
CA SER A 332 15.36 3.53 -21.75
C SER A 332 16.38 4.06 -20.75
N ARG A 333 16.22 3.70 -19.47
CA ARG A 333 17.16 4.04 -18.39
C ARG A 333 17.89 2.78 -17.97
N ASN A 334 19.22 2.82 -17.97
CA ASN A 334 20.01 1.72 -17.42
C ASN A 334 19.92 1.75 -15.88
N ILE A 335 19.89 0.58 -15.26
CA ILE A 335 20.13 0.43 -13.83
C ILE A 335 21.63 0.19 -13.67
N SER A 336 22.34 1.15 -13.08
CA SER A 336 23.77 0.98 -12.77
C SER A 336 23.89 0.16 -11.49
N ILE A 337 24.57 -0.98 -11.57
CA ILE A 337 24.78 -1.87 -10.43
C ILE A 337 26.28 -1.85 -10.09
N GLY A 338 26.59 -1.49 -8.86
CA GLY A 338 27.96 -1.42 -8.35
C GLY A 338 28.68 -0.10 -8.60
N ALA A 339 29.71 0.14 -7.79
CA ALA A 339 30.68 1.21 -7.94
C ALA A 339 32.05 0.79 -7.40
N ALA A 340 33.13 1.43 -7.87
CA ALA A 340 34.50 1.09 -7.45
C ALA A 340 34.78 1.29 -5.94
N GLY A 341 33.93 2.05 -5.23
CA GLY A 341 34.00 2.27 -3.79
C GLY A 341 33.18 1.29 -2.95
N ASP A 342 32.55 0.30 -3.57
CA ASP A 342 31.77 -0.70 -2.85
C ASP A 342 32.70 -1.61 -2.03
N THR A 343 32.26 -1.93 -0.80
CA THR A 343 33.07 -2.64 0.20
C THR A 343 32.48 -4.00 0.59
N SER A 344 31.21 -4.22 0.31
CA SER A 344 30.56 -5.53 0.46
C SER A 344 30.69 -6.37 -0.82
N ASN A 345 30.59 -7.69 -0.69
CA ASN A 345 30.47 -8.62 -1.83
C ASN A 345 29.00 -8.96 -2.16
N PHE A 346 28.02 -8.15 -1.72
CA PHE A 346 26.60 -8.43 -1.91
C PHE A 346 26.22 -8.65 -3.37
N LEU A 347 26.70 -7.80 -4.27
CA LEU A 347 26.34 -7.86 -5.68
C LEU A 347 26.77 -9.16 -6.35
N SER A 348 27.99 -9.64 -6.07
CA SER A 348 28.46 -10.92 -6.60
C SER A 348 27.79 -12.10 -5.90
N VAL A 349 27.57 -12.02 -4.58
CA VAL A 349 26.94 -13.11 -3.82
C VAL A 349 25.52 -13.37 -4.30
N PHE A 350 24.76 -12.30 -4.58
CA PHE A 350 23.38 -12.37 -5.08
C PHE A 350 23.26 -12.34 -6.61
N ALA A 351 24.37 -12.53 -7.33
CA ALA A 351 24.43 -12.56 -8.81
C ALA A 351 23.82 -11.32 -9.50
N LEU A 352 23.91 -10.16 -8.87
CA LEU A 352 23.44 -8.88 -9.42
C LEU A 352 24.48 -8.20 -10.32
N ASP A 353 25.75 -8.54 -10.19
CA ASP A 353 26.83 -8.09 -11.08
C ASP A 353 26.71 -8.63 -12.51
N THR A 354 25.99 -9.74 -12.67
CA THR A 354 25.67 -10.40 -13.94
C THR A 354 24.21 -10.19 -14.36
N ALA A 355 23.51 -9.24 -13.72
CA ALA A 355 22.10 -9.00 -14.01
C ALA A 355 21.87 -8.50 -15.44
N THR A 356 20.80 -8.99 -16.07
CA THR A 356 20.42 -8.67 -17.46
C THR A 356 19.06 -8.03 -17.55
#